data_AF-A0A4P8TIE3-F1
#
_entry.id   AF-A0A4P8TIE3-F1
#
_cell.length_a   1.000
_cell.length_b   1.000
_cell.length_c   1.000
_cell.angle_alpha   90.00
_cell.angle_beta   90.00
_cell.angle_gamma   90.00
#
_symmetry.space_group_name_H-M   'P 1'
#
loop_
_entity.id
_entity.type
_entity.pdbx_description
1 polymer ?
#
loop_
_entity_poly.entity_id
_entity_poly.type
_entity_poly.pdbx_seq_one_letter_code
_entity_poly.pdbx_strand_id
1 'polypeptide(L)'
;MAPRILTWRRGLRALLRPGGARAVVSRVDDSPLWAPGRPRQGMLGDCWVMASMLAVHETAPERLRALLAEQADGAVLVTLPGAAPIRVERSLPVDEHGRFLYGRIDGRGPGWAGVLEKAIAEHVAGGYGFLQRGFARYGLQILTGGRGRMLLRSPDAGTIRRWRAEHRAITASTHPLSPRVRTEHGPLPPDHVFAVVDADPRTGHVQLRNPVRPAALLRVDARSFRRGFLAVDVTAPLR
;
A
#
# COMPACT_ATOMS: atom_id res chain seq x y z
N MET A 1 -21.74 43.71 -4.69
CA MET A 1 -22.43 42.69 -5.52
C MET A 1 -21.45 42.20 -6.57
N ALA A 2 -21.03 40.94 -6.71
CA ALA A 2 -21.31 39.66 -6.06
C ALA A 2 -20.00 38.82 -6.14
N PRO A 3 -19.71 37.90 -5.20
CA PRO A 3 -18.45 37.16 -5.23
C PRO A 3 -18.50 36.00 -6.24
N ARG A 4 -17.46 35.89 -7.07
CA ARG A 4 -17.25 34.76 -7.98
C ARG A 4 -16.91 33.51 -7.18
N ILE A 5 -17.90 32.63 -7.01
CA ILE A 5 -17.72 31.30 -6.45
C ILE A 5 -16.91 30.46 -7.46
N LEU A 6 -15.61 30.31 -7.19
CA LEU A 6 -14.77 29.30 -7.86
C LEU A 6 -15.33 27.92 -7.52
N THR A 7 -15.90 27.27 -8.53
CA THR A 7 -16.57 25.97 -8.42
C THR A 7 -15.57 24.84 -8.10
N TRP A 8 -15.47 24.50 -6.81
CA TRP A 8 -14.70 23.38 -6.24
C TRP A 8 -15.17 21.97 -6.66
N ARG A 9 -16.06 21.83 -7.65
CA ARG A 9 -16.71 20.56 -8.02
C ARG A 9 -15.89 19.65 -8.94
N ARG A 10 -14.76 20.11 -9.50
CA ARG A 10 -13.95 19.29 -10.43
C ARG A 10 -12.86 18.43 -9.76
N GLY A 11 -12.40 18.77 -8.55
CA GLY A 11 -11.33 18.01 -7.86
C GLY A 11 -11.80 16.76 -7.11
N LEU A 12 -13.06 16.72 -6.65
CA LEU A 12 -13.59 15.64 -5.80
C LEU A 12 -14.20 14.46 -6.58
N ARG A 13 -14.52 14.63 -7.87
CA ARG A 13 -15.06 13.54 -8.72
C ARG A 13 -13.99 12.55 -9.19
N ALA A 14 -12.71 12.86 -9.03
CA ALA A 14 -11.62 11.94 -9.38
C ALA A 14 -11.32 10.90 -8.29
N LEU A 15 -11.80 11.10 -7.06
CA LEU A 15 -11.49 10.24 -5.91
C LEU A 15 -12.59 9.24 -5.53
N LEU A 16 -13.76 9.28 -6.17
CA LEU A 16 -14.89 8.40 -5.84
C LEU A 16 -15.73 8.04 -7.09
N ARG A 17 -15.10 7.45 -8.12
CA ARG A 17 -15.82 6.66 -9.13
C ARG A 17 -15.52 5.18 -8.92
N PRO A 18 -16.53 4.29 -8.85
CA PRO A 18 -16.36 2.93 -9.35
C PRO A 18 -16.29 3.05 -10.88
N GLY A 19 -15.15 3.54 -11.35
CA GLY A 19 -14.81 3.67 -12.75
C GLY A 19 -13.42 3.08 -12.88
N GLY A 20 -13.31 1.79 -12.57
CA GLY A 20 -12.10 1.04 -12.86
C GLY A 20 -11.85 1.23 -14.35
N ALA A 21 -10.71 1.83 -14.68
CA ALA A 21 -10.22 1.73 -16.05
C ALA A 21 -10.26 0.23 -16.38
N ARG A 22 -11.11 -0.15 -17.34
CA ARG A 22 -11.16 -1.53 -17.79
C ARG A 22 -9.83 -1.78 -18.49
N ALA A 23 -9.14 -2.82 -18.06
CA ALA A 23 -8.01 -3.34 -18.82
C ALA A 23 -8.50 -3.58 -20.25
N VAL A 24 -7.91 -2.87 -21.20
CA VAL A 24 -8.27 -3.02 -22.63
C VAL A 24 -7.38 -4.10 -23.24
N VAL A 25 -6.11 -4.12 -22.86
CA VAL A 25 -5.07 -5.06 -23.31
C VAL A 25 -4.07 -5.27 -22.15
N SER A 26 -3.18 -6.25 -22.26
CA SER A 26 -2.00 -6.40 -21.41
C SER A 26 -0.72 -6.02 -22.18
N ARG A 27 0.27 -5.48 -21.45
CA ARG A 27 1.60 -5.15 -21.99
C ARG A 27 2.67 -5.85 -21.17
N VAL A 28 3.71 -6.35 -21.84
CA VAL A 28 4.88 -6.90 -21.15
C VAL A 28 5.64 -5.78 -20.44
N ASP A 29 5.90 -5.96 -19.15
CA ASP A 29 6.86 -5.14 -18.40
C ASP A 29 8.27 -5.67 -18.61
N ASP A 30 9.04 -4.94 -19.40
CA ASP A 30 10.43 -5.18 -19.80
C ASP A 30 11.45 -4.53 -18.85
N SER A 31 11.00 -3.86 -17.79
CA SER A 31 11.90 -3.27 -16.80
C SER A 31 12.58 -4.34 -15.93
N PRO A 32 13.74 -4.07 -15.30
CA PRO A 32 14.34 -4.99 -14.35
C PRO A 32 13.32 -5.40 -13.27
N LEU A 33 13.22 -6.70 -12.93
CA LEU A 33 12.24 -7.14 -11.92
C LEU A 33 12.47 -6.41 -10.61
N TRP A 34 13.70 -6.50 -10.11
CA TRP A 34 14.09 -5.81 -8.90
C TRP A 34 14.76 -4.49 -9.23
N ALA A 35 14.08 -3.39 -8.91
CA ALA A 35 14.65 -2.06 -8.92
C ALA A 35 14.45 -1.40 -7.55
N PRO A 36 15.41 -0.58 -7.07
CA PRO A 36 15.23 0.17 -5.85
C PRO A 36 14.06 1.15 -6.03
N GLY A 37 13.12 1.12 -5.08
CA GLY A 37 12.00 2.04 -5.08
C GLY A 37 10.80 1.48 -4.33
N ARG A 38 9.98 2.39 -3.83
CA ARG A 38 8.81 2.07 -3.02
C ARG A 38 7.67 1.55 -3.90
N PRO A 39 6.89 0.56 -3.43
CA PRO A 39 5.67 0.16 -4.11
C PRO A 39 4.67 1.33 -4.07
N ARG A 40 3.99 1.54 -5.20
CA ARG A 40 3.00 2.57 -5.42
C ARG A 40 1.73 1.94 -5.97
N GLN A 41 0.63 2.22 -5.28
CA GLN A 41 -0.70 1.79 -5.69
C GLN A 41 -1.13 2.45 -7.01
N GLY A 42 -1.73 1.65 -7.88
CA GLY A 42 -2.33 2.09 -9.13
C GLY A 42 -3.83 2.40 -8.99
N MET A 43 -4.56 2.19 -10.07
CA MET A 43 -6.01 2.39 -10.20
C MET A 43 -6.81 1.17 -9.70
N LEU A 44 -6.52 0.72 -8.48
CA LEU A 44 -7.22 -0.38 -7.81
C LEU A 44 -7.44 -0.04 -6.33
N GLY A 45 -8.50 -0.58 -5.72
CA GLY A 45 -8.85 -0.35 -4.31
C GLY A 45 -8.01 -1.15 -3.29
N ASP A 46 -6.84 -1.62 -3.68
CA ASP A 46 -6.02 -2.60 -2.95
C ASP A 46 -5.01 -1.96 -1.98
N CYS A 47 -5.35 -0.79 -1.43
CA CYS A 47 -4.48 -0.06 -0.50
C CYS A 47 -3.99 -0.92 0.68
N TRP A 48 -4.77 -1.90 1.11
CA TRP A 48 -4.41 -2.84 2.17
C TRP A 48 -3.25 -3.77 1.77
N VAL A 49 -3.13 -4.15 0.49
CA VAL A 49 -2.00 -4.90 -0.05
C VAL A 49 -0.80 -3.96 -0.22
N MET A 50 -1.00 -2.85 -0.93
CA MET A 50 0.09 -1.94 -1.30
C MET A 50 0.72 -1.24 -0.10
N ALA A 51 -0.08 -0.86 0.91
CA ALA A 51 0.46 -0.32 2.17
C ALA A 51 1.21 -1.38 2.97
N SER A 52 0.80 -2.65 2.91
CA SER A 52 1.51 -3.76 3.56
C SER A 52 2.86 -4.01 2.87
N MET A 53 2.89 -4.03 1.53
CA MET A 53 4.14 -4.10 0.77
C MET A 53 5.04 -2.91 1.12
N LEU A 54 4.49 -1.70 1.20
CA LEU A 54 5.23 -0.51 1.57
C LEU A 54 5.80 -0.60 2.99
N ALA A 55 5.02 -1.07 3.96
CA ALA A 55 5.46 -1.24 5.34
C ALA A 55 6.59 -2.28 5.44
N VAL A 56 6.48 -3.41 4.73
CA VAL A 56 7.56 -4.41 4.67
C VAL A 56 8.78 -3.83 3.94
N HIS A 57 8.60 -3.13 2.83
CA HIS A 57 9.70 -2.48 2.09
C HIS A 57 10.50 -1.49 2.96
N GLU A 58 9.82 -0.68 3.78
CA GLU A 58 10.51 0.26 4.69
C GLU A 58 11.16 -0.44 5.91
N THR A 59 11.00 -1.75 6.06
CA THR A 59 11.47 -2.50 7.23
C THR A 59 12.52 -3.55 6.87
N ALA A 60 12.20 -4.36 5.87
CA ALA A 60 12.90 -5.57 5.48
C ALA A 60 12.64 -5.84 3.97
N PRO A 61 13.12 -4.97 3.05
CA PRO A 61 12.88 -5.13 1.61
C PRO A 61 13.44 -6.45 1.07
N GLU A 62 14.47 -7.02 1.69
CA GLU A 62 14.99 -8.35 1.39
C GLU A 62 13.94 -9.46 1.51
N ARG A 63 12.96 -9.32 2.42
CA ARG A 63 11.85 -10.28 2.57
C ARG A 63 10.98 -10.30 1.32
N LEU A 64 10.69 -9.13 0.72
CA LEU A 64 9.91 -9.04 -0.51
C LEU A 64 10.70 -9.59 -1.70
N ARG A 65 12.02 -9.31 -1.75
CA ARG A 65 12.89 -9.85 -2.79
C ARG A 65 12.92 -11.37 -2.77
N ALA A 66 12.99 -11.96 -1.58
CA ALA A 66 13.02 -13.40 -1.40
C ALA A 66 11.73 -14.12 -1.85
N LEU A 67 10.62 -13.40 -2.03
CA LEU A 67 9.39 -13.96 -2.58
C LEU A 67 9.45 -14.16 -4.10
N LEU A 68 10.47 -13.64 -4.79
CA LEU A 68 10.51 -13.51 -6.24
C LEU A 68 11.72 -14.23 -6.83
N ALA A 69 11.49 -15.09 -7.82
CA ALA A 69 12.54 -15.74 -8.59
C ALA A 69 12.26 -15.62 -10.09
N GLU A 70 13.13 -14.91 -10.82
CA GLU A 70 13.07 -14.86 -12.28
C GLU A 70 13.35 -16.24 -12.89
N GLN A 71 12.58 -16.59 -13.92
CA GLN A 71 12.71 -17.82 -14.68
C GLN A 71 13.40 -17.56 -16.03
N ALA A 72 13.96 -18.59 -16.64
CA ALA A 72 14.71 -18.46 -17.90
C ALA A 72 13.88 -17.91 -19.07
N ASP A 73 12.57 -18.10 -19.03
CA ASP A 73 11.60 -17.62 -20.03
C ASP A 73 11.03 -16.22 -19.73
N GLY A 74 11.53 -15.55 -18.69
CA GLY A 74 11.13 -14.19 -18.30
C GLY A 74 9.90 -14.11 -17.40
N ALA A 75 9.25 -15.24 -17.09
CA ALA A 75 8.24 -15.28 -16.03
C ALA A 75 8.88 -15.17 -14.65
N VAL A 76 8.04 -14.91 -13.63
CA VAL A 76 8.48 -14.82 -12.24
C VAL A 76 7.75 -15.87 -11.42
N LEU A 77 8.50 -16.71 -10.72
CA LEU A 77 7.94 -17.58 -9.70
C LEU A 77 7.82 -16.78 -8.40
N VAL A 78 6.60 -16.68 -7.88
CA VAL A 78 6.28 -15.97 -6.64
C VAL A 78 5.93 -16.97 -5.55
N THR A 79 6.67 -16.96 -4.45
CA THR A 79 6.46 -17.88 -3.32
C THR A 79 5.90 -17.13 -2.13
N LEU A 80 4.57 -17.04 -2.04
CA LEU A 80 3.90 -16.47 -0.87
C LEU A 80 3.92 -17.46 0.30
N PRO A 81 4.23 -17.02 1.54
CA PRO A 81 4.17 -17.87 2.73
C PRO A 81 2.85 -18.64 2.86
N GLY A 82 2.94 -19.96 2.96
CA GLY A 82 1.78 -20.85 3.12
C GLY A 82 0.98 -21.10 1.83
N ALA A 83 1.46 -20.64 0.67
CA ALA A 83 0.88 -20.93 -0.63
C ALA A 83 1.81 -21.80 -1.50
N ALA A 84 1.24 -22.51 -2.47
CA ALA A 84 2.02 -23.08 -3.56
C ALA A 84 2.67 -21.95 -4.39
N PRO A 85 3.86 -22.15 -4.96
CA PRO A 85 4.48 -21.17 -5.84
C PRO A 85 3.57 -20.80 -7.02
N ILE A 86 3.48 -19.51 -7.31
CA ILE A 86 2.61 -18.94 -8.34
C ILE A 86 3.50 -18.44 -9.46
N ARG A 87 3.34 -18.99 -10.66
CA ARG A 87 4.05 -18.52 -11.83
C ARG A 87 3.30 -17.33 -12.43
N VAL A 88 3.95 -16.17 -12.45
CA VAL A 88 3.39 -14.91 -12.93
C VAL A 88 4.08 -14.48 -14.21
N GLU A 89 3.30 -14.36 -15.27
CA GLU A 89 3.73 -13.73 -16.51
C GLU A 89 3.81 -12.20 -16.34
N ARG A 90 4.86 -11.57 -16.88
CA ARG A 90 5.08 -10.11 -16.80
C ARG A 90 4.20 -9.29 -17.76
N SER A 91 3.21 -9.92 -18.38
CA SER A 91 2.15 -9.26 -19.12
C SER A 91 1.11 -8.69 -18.14
N LEU A 92 1.08 -7.36 -18.02
CA LEU A 92 0.31 -6.64 -17.00
C LEU A 92 -0.73 -5.71 -17.64
N PRO A 93 -1.88 -5.50 -16.97
CA PRO A 93 -2.97 -4.69 -17.52
C PRO A 93 -2.60 -3.23 -17.78
N VAL A 94 -3.00 -2.71 -18.95
CA VAL A 94 -2.83 -1.31 -19.35
C VAL A 94 -4.17 -0.64 -19.71
N ASP A 95 -4.20 0.69 -19.63
CA ASP A 95 -5.29 1.50 -20.18
C ASP A 95 -5.21 1.61 -21.71
N GLU A 96 -6.19 2.31 -22.29
CA GLU A 96 -6.27 2.60 -23.74
C GLU A 96 -5.04 3.36 -24.30
N HIS A 97 -4.24 3.97 -23.44
CA HIS A 97 -3.02 4.70 -23.79
C HIS A 97 -1.74 3.87 -23.52
N GLY A 98 -1.87 2.59 -23.20
CA GLY A 98 -0.74 1.69 -22.91
C GLY A 98 -0.08 1.91 -21.54
N ARG A 99 -0.70 2.69 -20.64
CA ARG A 99 -0.18 2.94 -19.29
C ARG A 99 -0.61 1.83 -18.34
N PHE A 100 0.34 1.29 -17.58
CA PHE A 100 0.03 0.27 -16.58
C PHE A 100 -0.96 0.77 -15.54
N LEU A 101 -1.98 -0.05 -15.28
CA LEU A 101 -3.11 0.33 -14.44
C LEU A 101 -2.82 0.18 -12.95
N TYR A 102 -2.15 -0.88 -12.55
CA TYR A 102 -2.09 -1.29 -11.14
C TYR A 102 -0.73 -0.99 -10.49
N GLY A 103 -0.34 -1.80 -9.53
CA GLY A 103 0.85 -1.65 -8.70
C GLY A 103 2.13 -1.44 -9.53
N ARG A 104 2.95 -0.51 -9.05
CA ARG A 104 4.21 -0.14 -9.68
C ARG A 104 5.25 0.30 -8.69
N ILE A 105 6.48 0.44 -9.15
CA ILE A 105 7.53 1.12 -8.39
C ILE A 105 7.36 2.63 -8.60
N ASP A 106 7.46 3.42 -7.53
CA ASP A 106 7.27 4.87 -7.65
C ASP A 106 8.26 5.50 -8.64
N GLY A 107 7.74 6.33 -9.55
CA GLY A 107 8.51 6.92 -10.65
C GLY A 107 8.94 5.95 -11.76
N ARG A 108 8.48 4.70 -11.74
CA ARG A 108 8.89 3.64 -12.68
C ARG A 108 7.70 2.77 -13.13
N GLY A 109 8.01 1.73 -13.91
CA GLY A 109 7.07 0.69 -14.31
C GLY A 109 6.69 -0.27 -13.17
N PRO A 110 5.95 -1.34 -13.48
CA PRO A 110 5.42 -2.29 -12.51
C PRO A 110 6.48 -2.95 -11.65
N GLY A 111 7.50 -3.55 -12.29
CA GLY A 111 8.60 -4.26 -11.64
C GLY A 111 8.10 -5.29 -10.62
N TRP A 112 8.87 -5.47 -9.55
CA TRP A 112 8.55 -6.39 -8.47
C TRP A 112 7.19 -6.11 -7.81
N ALA A 113 6.79 -4.83 -7.72
CA ALA A 113 5.56 -4.44 -7.04
C ALA A 113 4.32 -4.91 -7.81
N GLY A 114 4.28 -4.68 -9.12
CA GLY A 114 3.17 -5.13 -9.97
C GLY A 114 3.12 -6.66 -10.14
N VAL A 115 4.29 -7.31 -10.22
CA VAL A 115 4.35 -8.79 -10.26
C VAL A 115 3.82 -9.41 -8.98
N LEU A 116 4.23 -8.88 -7.81
CA LEU A 116 3.77 -9.38 -6.52
C LEU A 116 2.28 -9.10 -6.31
N GLU A 117 1.78 -7.93 -6.71
CA GLU A 117 0.35 -7.60 -6.67
C GLU A 117 -0.46 -8.57 -7.56
N LYS A 118 0.03 -8.89 -8.77
CA LYS A 118 -0.58 -9.90 -9.65
C LYS A 118 -0.63 -11.28 -9.01
N ALA A 119 0.47 -11.75 -8.41
CA ALA A 119 0.52 -13.03 -7.71
C ALA A 119 -0.52 -13.10 -6.58
N ILE A 120 -0.66 -12.03 -5.80
CA ILE A 120 -1.63 -11.95 -4.70
C ILE A 120 -3.06 -11.93 -5.27
N ALA A 121 -3.30 -11.24 -6.38
CA ALA A 121 -4.59 -11.25 -7.07
C ALA A 121 -4.99 -12.66 -7.52
N GLU A 122 -4.05 -13.40 -8.11
CA GLU A 122 -4.25 -14.79 -8.54
C GLU A 122 -4.49 -15.70 -7.32
N HIS A 123 -3.70 -15.56 -6.25
CA HIS A 123 -3.81 -16.37 -5.03
C HIS A 123 -5.16 -16.20 -4.31
N VAL A 124 -5.65 -14.97 -4.16
CA VAL A 124 -6.78 -14.68 -3.28
C VAL A 124 -8.10 -15.15 -3.88
N ALA A 125 -8.30 -15.04 -5.20
CA ALA A 125 -9.56 -15.45 -5.85
C ALA A 125 -9.49 -15.44 -7.40
N GLY A 126 -8.30 -15.59 -8.00
CA GLY A 126 -8.15 -15.68 -9.46
C GLY A 126 -8.21 -14.36 -10.22
N GLY A 127 -8.01 -13.21 -9.57
CA GLY A 127 -7.84 -11.93 -10.28
C GLY A 127 -7.99 -10.64 -9.45
N TYR A 128 -7.64 -9.51 -10.07
CA TYR A 128 -7.56 -8.19 -9.42
C TYR A 128 -8.87 -7.68 -8.82
N GLY A 129 -10.02 -8.10 -9.34
CA GLY A 129 -11.34 -7.65 -8.88
C GLY A 129 -11.57 -7.89 -7.38
N PHE A 130 -10.92 -8.91 -6.82
CA PHE A 130 -11.05 -9.29 -5.41
C PHE A 130 -10.14 -8.51 -4.45
N LEU A 131 -9.19 -7.74 -4.98
CA LEU A 131 -8.30 -6.94 -4.13
C LEU A 131 -8.89 -5.57 -3.73
N GLN A 132 -10.04 -5.18 -4.29
CA GLN A 132 -10.60 -3.83 -4.16
C GLN A 132 -10.89 -3.36 -2.73
N ARG A 133 -10.99 -4.26 -1.75
CA ARG A 133 -11.20 -3.95 -0.34
C ARG A 133 -10.57 -5.03 0.52
N GLY A 134 -10.00 -4.63 1.65
CA GLY A 134 -9.41 -5.57 2.59
C GLY A 134 -8.82 -4.89 3.81
N PHE A 135 -8.31 -5.70 4.73
CA PHE A 135 -7.69 -5.23 5.97
C PHE A 135 -6.18 -5.44 5.92
N ALA A 136 -5.42 -4.45 6.40
CA ALA A 136 -3.97 -4.47 6.31
C ALA A 136 -3.32 -5.68 7.01
N ARG A 137 -3.91 -6.17 8.12
CA ARG A 137 -3.45 -7.42 8.77
C ARG A 137 -3.32 -8.60 7.82
N TYR A 138 -4.23 -8.73 6.85
CA TYR A 138 -4.19 -9.82 5.88
C TYR A 138 -3.10 -9.59 4.84
N GLY A 139 -2.87 -8.34 4.43
CA GLY A 139 -1.77 -8.00 3.53
C GLY A 139 -0.41 -8.31 4.17
N LEU A 140 -0.24 -7.92 5.43
CA LEU A 140 0.95 -8.28 6.22
C LEU A 140 1.09 -9.81 6.37
N GLN A 141 -0.01 -10.52 6.64
CA GLN A 141 0.02 -11.98 6.77
C GLN A 141 0.40 -12.67 5.46
N ILE A 142 -0.16 -12.25 4.33
CA ILE A 142 0.17 -12.78 3.00
C ILE A 142 1.65 -12.61 2.70
N LEU A 143 2.24 -11.46 3.05
CA LEU A 143 3.64 -11.15 2.72
C LEU A 143 4.65 -11.77 3.70
N THR A 144 4.25 -12.06 4.94
CA THR A 144 5.18 -12.45 6.01
C THR A 144 4.92 -13.85 6.58
N GLY A 145 3.78 -14.45 6.27
CA GLY A 145 3.31 -15.71 6.87
C GLY A 145 2.86 -15.59 8.33
N GLY A 146 3.28 -14.53 9.03
CA GLY A 146 2.91 -14.29 10.42
C GLY A 146 1.55 -13.60 10.56
N ARG A 147 0.78 -14.00 11.58
CA ARG A 147 -0.43 -13.26 11.95
C ARG A 147 -0.02 -11.91 12.56
N GLY A 148 -0.31 -10.83 11.86
CA GLY A 148 -0.19 -9.48 12.41
C GLY A 148 -1.15 -9.27 13.58
N ARG A 149 -0.73 -8.49 14.58
CA ARG A 149 -1.61 -8.05 15.67
C ARG A 149 -2.34 -6.79 15.25
N MET A 150 -3.66 -6.85 15.21
CA MET A 150 -4.53 -5.68 15.02
C MET A 150 -4.83 -5.03 16.36
N LEU A 151 -4.63 -3.72 16.44
CA LEU A 151 -4.88 -2.90 17.62
C LEU A 151 -5.94 -1.85 17.29
N LEU A 152 -7.08 -1.92 17.97
CA LEU A 152 -8.16 -0.93 17.82
C LEU A 152 -7.87 0.37 18.61
N ARG A 153 -6.98 0.29 19.59
CA ARG A 153 -6.46 1.45 20.31
C ARG A 153 -5.16 1.90 19.65
N SER A 154 -5.11 3.14 19.20
CA SER A 154 -3.89 3.70 18.61
C SER A 154 -2.74 3.67 19.64
N PRO A 155 -1.58 3.10 19.30
CA PRO A 155 -0.39 3.16 20.13
C PRO A 155 0.14 4.60 20.20
N ASP A 156 0.89 4.89 21.27
CA ASP A 156 1.67 6.13 21.33
C ASP A 156 2.94 6.06 20.47
N ALA A 157 3.56 7.22 20.25
CA ALA A 157 4.78 7.36 19.46
C ALA A 157 5.96 6.56 20.04
N GLY A 158 6.06 6.45 21.37
CA GLY A 158 7.09 5.64 22.02
C GLY A 158 6.98 4.15 21.67
N THR A 159 5.75 3.64 21.64
CA THR A 159 5.45 2.25 21.29
C THR A 159 5.72 1.98 19.81
N ILE A 160 5.30 2.88 18.92
CA ILE A 160 5.65 2.78 17.49
C ILE A 160 7.16 2.75 17.31
N ARG A 161 7.89 3.66 17.99
CA ARG A 161 9.35 3.73 17.89
C ARG A 161 10.03 2.43 18.36
N ARG A 162 9.55 1.81 19.43
CA ARG A 162 10.05 0.49 19.89
C ARG A 162 9.80 -0.60 18.84
N TRP A 163 8.61 -0.69 18.27
CA TRP A 163 8.33 -1.67 17.21
C TRP A 163 9.20 -1.47 15.96
N ARG A 164 9.52 -0.23 15.61
CA ARG A 164 10.47 0.06 14.53
C ARG A 164 11.88 -0.41 14.85
N ALA A 165 12.34 -0.22 16.09
CA ALA A 165 13.62 -0.76 16.55
C ALA A 165 13.66 -2.29 16.55
N GLU A 166 12.52 -2.94 16.79
CA GLU A 166 12.34 -4.39 16.67
C GLU A 166 12.11 -4.87 15.21
N HIS A 167 12.34 -4.02 14.21
CA HIS A 167 12.15 -4.36 12.80
C HIS A 167 10.75 -4.94 12.47
N ARG A 168 9.71 -4.39 13.09
CA ARG A 168 8.32 -4.74 12.76
C ARG A 168 7.78 -3.83 11.67
N ALA A 169 7.07 -4.43 10.72
CA ALA A 169 6.27 -3.67 9.76
C ALA A 169 4.95 -3.26 10.44
N ILE A 170 4.54 -2.00 10.20
CA ILE A 170 3.39 -1.39 10.85
C ILE A 170 2.52 -0.70 9.79
N THR A 171 1.21 -0.89 9.86
CA THR A 171 0.23 -0.19 9.03
C THR A 171 -0.83 0.46 9.90
N ALA A 172 -1.47 1.51 9.40
CA ALA A 172 -2.59 2.16 10.07
C ALA A 172 -3.74 2.41 9.10
N SER A 173 -4.95 2.05 9.51
CA SER A 173 -6.17 2.14 8.69
C SER A 173 -7.05 3.29 9.16
N THR A 174 -7.47 4.14 8.23
CA THR A 174 -8.45 5.21 8.50
C THR A 174 -9.88 4.65 8.54
N HIS A 175 -10.83 5.42 9.09
CA HIS A 175 -12.26 5.08 9.12
C HIS A 175 -13.06 5.99 8.17
N PRO A 176 -14.35 5.72 7.92
CA PRO A 176 -15.16 6.50 6.99
C PRO A 176 -15.27 8.00 7.32
N LEU A 177 -15.06 8.38 8.59
CA LEU A 177 -15.17 9.77 9.05
C LEU A 177 -13.82 10.49 9.16
N SER A 178 -12.71 9.83 8.82
CA SER A 178 -11.36 10.42 8.82
C SER A 178 -11.22 11.70 7.99
N PRO A 179 -12.00 11.95 6.91
CA PRO A 179 -11.98 13.24 6.22
C PRO A 179 -12.34 14.45 7.10
N ARG A 180 -12.97 14.24 8.27
CA ARG A 180 -13.23 15.30 9.26
C ARG A 180 -12.00 15.66 10.10
N VAL A 181 -10.96 14.83 10.08
CA VAL A 181 -9.68 15.08 10.76
C VAL A 181 -8.76 15.83 9.80
N ARG A 182 -8.43 17.07 10.17
CA ARG A 182 -7.51 17.92 9.41
C ARG A 182 -6.09 17.73 9.93
N THR A 183 -5.16 17.52 9.00
CA THR A 183 -3.72 17.49 9.27
C THR A 183 -3.06 18.62 8.48
N GLU A 184 -1.78 18.87 8.73
CA GLU A 184 -0.96 19.78 7.91
C GLU A 184 -0.91 19.37 6.43
N HIS A 185 -1.15 18.10 6.13
CA HIS A 185 -1.19 17.54 4.78
C HIS A 185 -2.61 17.49 4.17
N GLY A 186 -3.59 18.12 4.82
CA GLY A 186 -5.00 18.09 4.44
C GLY A 186 -5.82 17.03 5.18
N PRO A 187 -7.07 16.76 4.73
CA PRO A 187 -7.92 15.76 5.35
C PRO A 187 -7.40 14.35 5.10
N LEU A 188 -7.56 13.45 6.08
CA LEU A 188 -7.23 12.04 5.88
C LEU A 188 -8.27 11.37 4.95
N PRO A 189 -7.86 10.53 4.00
CA PRO A 189 -8.79 9.78 3.16
C PRO A 189 -9.61 8.79 4.00
N PRO A 190 -10.88 8.52 3.65
CA PRO A 190 -11.67 7.48 4.30
C PRO A 190 -11.20 6.09 3.84
N ASP A 191 -11.38 5.08 4.70
CA ASP A 191 -11.21 3.65 4.38
C ASP A 191 -9.89 3.33 3.64
N HIS A 192 -8.79 3.94 4.10
CA HIS A 192 -7.48 3.87 3.45
C HIS A 192 -6.40 3.39 4.40
N VAL A 193 -5.45 2.64 3.87
CA VAL A 193 -4.33 2.10 4.65
C VAL A 193 -3.04 2.87 4.36
N PHE A 194 -2.33 3.21 5.42
CA PHE A 194 -1.00 3.82 5.38
C PHE A 194 0.05 2.86 5.94
N ALA A 195 1.28 2.95 5.44
CA ALA A 195 2.43 2.39 6.14
C ALA A 195 2.85 3.37 7.26
N VAL A 196 3.05 2.87 8.47
CA VAL A 196 3.63 3.65 9.58
C VAL A 196 5.12 3.37 9.59
N VAL A 197 5.93 4.39 9.31
CA VAL A 197 7.36 4.20 9.05
C VAL A 197 8.25 4.65 10.20
N ASP A 198 7.76 5.57 11.04
CA ASP A 198 8.44 6.02 12.24
C ASP A 198 7.49 6.79 13.17
N ALA A 199 7.98 7.16 14.35
CA ALA A 199 7.34 8.13 15.23
C ALA A 199 8.39 8.86 16.06
N ASP A 200 8.06 10.08 16.49
CA ASP A 200 8.88 10.89 17.39
C ASP A 200 8.28 10.86 18.80
N PRO A 201 8.90 10.16 19.77
CA PRO A 201 8.38 10.08 21.14
C PRO A 201 8.38 11.42 21.88
N ARG A 202 9.22 12.39 21.49
CA ARG A 202 9.30 13.70 22.17
C ARG A 202 8.11 14.57 21.81
N THR A 203 7.74 14.57 20.53
CA THR A 203 6.64 15.41 20.03
C THR A 203 5.32 14.66 19.87
N GLY A 204 5.33 13.33 20.00
CA GLY A 204 4.15 12.48 19.81
C GLY A 204 3.71 12.32 18.36
N HIS A 205 4.48 12.84 17.39
CA HIS A 205 4.11 12.75 15.97
C HIS A 205 4.39 11.35 15.41
N VAL A 206 3.49 10.89 14.55
CA VAL A 206 3.62 9.65 13.80
C VAL A 206 3.94 9.98 12.35
N GLN A 207 4.88 9.23 11.76
CA GLN A 207 5.30 9.38 10.38
C GLN A 207 4.70 8.26 9.53
N LEU A 208 4.01 8.64 8.46
CA LEU A 208 3.25 7.75 7.60
C LEU A 208 3.70 7.90 6.14
N ARG A 209 3.53 6.84 5.36
CA ARG A 209 3.57 6.89 3.90
C ARG A 209 2.25 6.39 3.33
N ASN A 210 1.70 7.15 2.38
CA ASN A 210 0.51 6.76 1.63
C ASN A 210 0.94 5.91 0.42
N PRO A 211 0.43 4.69 0.23
CA PRO A 211 0.79 3.86 -0.93
C PRO A 211 0.48 4.51 -2.29
N VAL A 212 -0.43 5.50 -2.37
CA VAL A 212 -0.72 6.25 -3.60
C VAL A 212 0.40 7.28 -3.92
N ARG A 213 1.08 7.79 -2.89
CA ARG A 213 2.16 8.80 -2.97
C ARG A 213 3.30 8.40 -2.02
N PRO A 214 3.99 7.27 -2.27
CA PRO A 214 4.86 6.67 -1.28
C PRO A 214 6.15 7.46 -1.05
N ALA A 215 6.59 8.32 -1.97
CA ALA A 215 7.72 9.24 -1.74
C ALA A 215 7.44 10.28 -0.65
N ALA A 216 6.19 10.73 -0.48
CA ALA A 216 5.82 11.72 0.51
C ALA A 216 5.82 11.12 1.92
N LEU A 217 6.56 11.75 2.83
CA LEU A 217 6.50 11.46 4.25
C LEU A 217 5.45 12.37 4.88
N LEU A 218 4.41 11.79 5.46
CA LEU A 218 3.34 12.51 6.13
C LEU A 218 3.60 12.47 7.62
N ARG A 219 3.56 13.62 8.28
CA ARG A 219 3.67 13.73 9.73
C ARG A 219 2.28 14.08 10.29
N VAL A 220 1.88 13.37 11.33
CA VAL A 220 0.56 13.52 11.94
C VAL A 220 0.72 13.59 13.45
N ASP A 221 0.13 14.58 14.09
CA ASP A 221 0.17 14.70 15.55
C ASP A 221 -0.63 13.58 16.24
N ALA A 222 -0.35 13.34 17.53
CA ALA A 222 -0.99 12.26 18.29
C ALA A 222 -2.52 12.36 18.35
N ARG A 223 -3.08 13.57 18.38
CA ARG A 223 -4.54 13.77 18.43
C ARG A 223 -5.16 13.42 17.09
N SER A 224 -4.57 13.88 15.99
CA SER A 224 -5.03 13.57 14.63
C SER A 224 -4.88 12.07 14.32
N PHE A 225 -3.78 11.44 14.74
CA PHE A 225 -3.59 9.99 14.58
C PHE A 225 -4.66 9.20 15.35
N ARG A 226 -4.89 9.53 16.63
CA ARG A 226 -5.91 8.86 17.44
C ARG A 226 -7.34 9.08 16.90
N ARG A 227 -7.63 10.25 16.36
CA ARG A 227 -8.99 10.59 15.87
C ARG A 227 -9.25 10.11 14.45
N GLY A 228 -8.22 9.88 13.66
CA GLY A 228 -8.34 9.60 12.22
C GLY A 228 -8.08 8.15 11.84
N PHE A 229 -7.59 7.32 12.76
CA PHE A 229 -7.24 5.93 12.48
C PHE A 229 -8.03 4.99 13.41
N LEU A 230 -8.62 3.97 12.81
CA LEU A 230 -9.43 2.96 13.49
C LEU A 230 -8.60 1.80 14.04
N ALA A 231 -7.55 1.44 13.30
CA ALA A 231 -6.75 0.27 13.61
C ALA A 231 -5.29 0.50 13.23
N VAL A 232 -4.40 -0.10 14.02
CA VAL A 232 -2.98 -0.25 13.72
C VAL A 232 -2.65 -1.73 13.71
N ASP A 233 -2.06 -2.20 12.62
CA ASP A 233 -1.61 -3.58 12.49
C ASP A 233 -0.09 -3.62 12.55
N VAL A 234 0.46 -4.60 13.26
CA VAL A 234 1.91 -4.76 13.44
C VAL A 234 2.32 -6.23 13.35
N THR A 235 3.43 -6.50 12.67
CA THR A 235 3.98 -7.85 12.51
C THR A 235 4.77 -8.32 13.74
N ALA A 236 5.15 -9.61 13.74
CA ALA A 236 6.34 -10.05 14.45
C ALA A 236 7.60 -9.33 13.90
N PRO A 237 8.74 -9.33 14.63
CA PRO A 237 10.01 -8.86 14.08
C PRO A 237 10.33 -9.56 12.76
N LEU A 238 10.78 -8.81 11.76
CA LEU A 238 11.11 -9.33 10.43
C LEU A 238 12.60 -9.60 10.24
N ARG A 239 13.42 -9.20 11.22
CA ARG A 239 14.88 -9.37 11.27
C ARG A 239 15.26 -9.88 12.65
#